data_AF-A0A1C4ZVT6-F1
#
_entry.id   AF-A0A1C4ZVT6-F1
#
_cell.length_a   1.000
_cell.length_b   1.000
_cell.length_c   1.000
_cell.angle_alpha   90.00
_cell.angle_beta   90.00
_cell.angle_gamma   90.00
#
_symmetry.space_group_name_H-M   'P 1'
#
loop_
_entity.id
_entity.type
_entity.pdbx_description
1 polymer ?
#
loop_
_entity_poly.entity_id
_entity_poly.type
_entity_poly.pdbx_seq_one_letter_code
_entity_poly.pdbx_strand_id
1 'polypeptide(L)'
;MADVIEVGAARKDAPPPAGGKGRRGVTERGSRATPYLFLAPYLLLFLTFGLLPILFGVWLSVHQWDLQLPNRPFVGLDNYKDLFDSESAIYGDWWSSVKATAIFTVFSVPLLVVIPLGLALLLNKSFPGRTFFRAVYFAPYVLGVAVIGLLWRFLLDANLGLVNRLLGAVGLPADTPWVTDVPWAWVSLVGVTVWWTSGFNAVIYLAGLQDISPELYEASRMDGANAWQRFRNVTVPGLRPVLLFVLTTTILASANVFGQSFLITQGAPGEETRTVVWRIVDEGLRDNDAGRAAAMSIVFALALTVISLINFRFFRYRED
;
A
#
# COMPACT_ATOMS: atom_id res chain seq x y z
N MET A 1 -68.18 -48.86 -16.76
CA MET A 1 -68.01 -49.07 -18.20
C MET A 1 -66.92 -48.08 -18.60
N ALA A 2 -65.65 -48.51 -18.54
CA ALA A 2 -64.94 -49.06 -19.70
C ALA A 2 -64.59 -47.91 -20.67
N ASP A 3 -63.38 -47.70 -21.17
CA ASP A 3 -62.10 -48.39 -21.09
C ASP A 3 -61.10 -47.57 -21.95
N VAL A 4 -59.82 -47.85 -21.80
CA VAL A 4 -58.70 -47.71 -22.76
C VAL A 4 -58.19 -46.34 -23.25
N ILE A 5 -56.89 -46.20 -22.98
CA ILE A 5 -55.80 -45.48 -23.65
C ILE A 5 -55.82 -45.62 -25.19
N GLU A 6 -55.51 -44.54 -25.92
CA GLU A 6 -54.80 -44.69 -27.20
C GLU A 6 -53.58 -43.77 -27.26
N VAL A 7 -52.42 -44.42 -27.18
CA VAL A 7 -51.11 -43.91 -27.55
C VAL A 7 -50.95 -44.12 -29.05
N GLY A 8 -50.58 -43.06 -29.77
CA GLY A 8 -49.71 -43.21 -30.93
C GLY A 8 -50.28 -42.74 -32.28
N ALA A 9 -49.75 -41.61 -32.75
CA ALA A 9 -49.35 -41.49 -34.15
C ALA A 9 -48.17 -40.51 -34.23
N ALA A 10 -46.96 -41.06 -34.07
CA ALA A 10 -45.73 -40.37 -34.43
C ALA A 10 -45.80 -40.00 -35.92
N ARG A 11 -45.74 -38.70 -36.24
CA ARG A 11 -45.58 -38.22 -37.61
C ARG A 11 -44.29 -38.80 -38.18
N LYS A 12 -44.41 -39.65 -39.20
CA LYS A 12 -43.32 -40.39 -39.84
C LYS A 12 -42.61 -39.64 -40.97
N ASP A 13 -42.84 -38.33 -41.13
CA ASP A 13 -42.39 -37.57 -42.30
C ASP A 13 -41.52 -36.35 -41.97
N ALA A 14 -40.80 -36.37 -40.85
CA ALA A 14 -39.74 -35.39 -40.61
C ALA A 14 -38.51 -35.77 -41.46
N PRO A 15 -38.02 -34.88 -42.35
CA PRO A 15 -36.77 -35.16 -43.08
C PRO A 15 -35.63 -35.40 -42.07
N PRO A 16 -34.70 -36.32 -42.35
CA PRO A 16 -33.58 -36.57 -41.46
C PRO A 16 -32.86 -35.24 -41.20
N PRO A 17 -32.44 -34.95 -39.95
CA PRO A 17 -31.68 -33.74 -39.67
C PRO A 17 -30.47 -33.74 -40.60
N ALA A 18 -30.44 -32.77 -41.52
CA ALA A 18 -29.36 -32.60 -42.45
C ALA A 18 -28.08 -32.49 -41.61
N GLY A 19 -27.20 -33.48 -41.76
CA GLY A 19 -25.94 -33.58 -41.04
C GLY A 19 -25.19 -32.27 -41.18
N GLY A 20 -25.28 -31.45 -40.13
CA GLY A 20 -24.52 -30.23 -39.98
C GLY A 20 -23.06 -30.61 -39.87
N LYS A 21 -22.41 -30.63 -41.04
CA LYS A 21 -20.97 -30.77 -41.24
C LYS A 21 -20.25 -30.08 -40.10
N GLY A 22 -19.43 -30.85 -39.37
CA GLY A 22 -18.75 -30.42 -38.17
C GLY A 22 -18.23 -28.99 -38.32
N ARG A 23 -18.52 -28.16 -37.30
CA ARG A 23 -17.82 -26.89 -37.11
C ARG A 23 -16.34 -27.23 -37.10
N ARG A 24 -15.69 -27.07 -38.26
CA ARG A 24 -14.25 -27.18 -38.42
C ARG A 24 -13.68 -26.29 -37.33
N GLY A 25 -13.04 -26.91 -36.35
CA GLY A 25 -12.30 -26.19 -35.33
C GLY A 25 -11.44 -25.17 -36.05
N VAL A 26 -11.64 -23.90 -35.71
CA VAL A 26 -10.72 -22.84 -36.08
C VAL A 26 -9.40 -23.28 -35.48
N THR A 27 -8.56 -23.89 -36.31
CA THR A 27 -7.22 -24.28 -35.92
C THR A 27 -6.49 -22.96 -35.81
N GLU A 28 -6.40 -22.43 -34.58
CA GLU A 28 -5.52 -21.33 -34.24
C GLU A 28 -4.08 -21.77 -34.56
N ARG A 29 -3.69 -21.65 -35.83
CA ARG A 29 -2.30 -21.44 -36.24
C ARG A 29 -1.93 -19.98 -35.96
N GLY A 30 -2.22 -19.50 -34.76
CA GLY A 30 -1.45 -18.39 -34.20
C GLY A 30 -0.05 -18.93 -34.03
N SER A 31 0.94 -18.33 -34.69
CA SER A 31 2.34 -18.68 -34.46
C SER A 31 2.58 -18.67 -32.95
N ARG A 32 3.18 -19.73 -32.40
CA ARG A 32 3.50 -19.79 -30.96
C ARG A 32 4.31 -18.58 -30.50
N ALA A 33 4.96 -17.87 -31.42
CA ALA A 33 5.73 -16.65 -31.20
C ALA A 33 4.87 -15.38 -31.03
N THR A 34 3.63 -15.33 -31.53
CA THR A 34 2.80 -14.12 -31.52
C THR A 34 2.55 -13.57 -30.10
N PRO A 35 2.18 -14.38 -29.09
CA PRO A 35 2.05 -13.88 -27.71
C PRO A 35 3.37 -13.34 -27.14
N TYR A 36 4.51 -13.95 -27.46
CA TYR A 36 5.82 -13.51 -26.98
C TYR A 36 6.27 -12.19 -27.64
N LEU A 37 5.93 -11.97 -28.91
CA LEU A 37 6.17 -10.70 -29.60
C LEU A 37 5.39 -9.53 -28.97
N PHE A 38 4.16 -9.78 -28.50
CA PHE A 38 3.39 -8.76 -27.75
C PHE A 38 3.96 -8.50 -26.35
N LEU A 39 4.59 -9.50 -25.71
CA LEU A 39 5.26 -9.35 -24.41
C LEU A 39 6.65 -8.73 -24.53
N ALA A 40 7.32 -8.88 -25.67
CA ALA A 40 8.70 -8.45 -25.89
C ALA A 40 9.01 -6.99 -25.48
N PRO A 41 8.21 -5.96 -25.85
CA PRO A 41 8.52 -4.58 -25.46
C PRO A 41 8.43 -4.38 -23.94
N TYR A 42 7.45 -5.00 -23.27
CA TYR A 42 7.35 -4.96 -21.81
C TYR A 42 8.53 -5.67 -21.15
N LEU A 43 8.86 -6.89 -21.59
CA LEU A 43 9.97 -7.66 -21.03
C LEU A 43 11.31 -6.95 -21.22
N LEU A 44 11.54 -6.32 -22.37
CA LEU A 44 12.77 -5.57 -22.62
C LEU A 44 12.90 -4.41 -21.62
N LEU A 45 11.83 -3.61 -21.44
CA LEU A 45 11.83 -2.51 -20.47
C LEU A 45 11.98 -3.02 -19.03
N PHE A 46 11.26 -4.08 -18.67
CA PHE A 46 11.33 -4.69 -17.34
C PHE A 46 12.73 -5.26 -17.04
N LEU A 47 13.34 -5.97 -17.99
CA LEU A 47 14.68 -6.52 -17.80
C LEU A 47 15.72 -5.40 -17.67
N THR A 48 15.62 -4.37 -18.50
CA THR A 48 16.62 -3.29 -18.55
C THR A 48 16.52 -2.32 -17.36
N PHE A 49 15.29 -1.94 -16.97
CA PHE A 49 15.06 -0.89 -15.96
C PHE A 49 14.48 -1.43 -14.65
N GLY A 50 14.04 -2.68 -14.59
CA GLY A 50 13.57 -3.35 -13.38
C GLY A 50 14.58 -4.35 -12.86
N LEU A 51 14.80 -5.44 -13.59
CA LEU A 51 15.60 -6.57 -13.11
C LEU A 51 17.11 -6.25 -13.05
N LEU A 52 17.66 -5.61 -14.08
CA LEU A 52 19.09 -5.32 -14.15
C LEU A 52 19.55 -4.40 -12.99
N PRO A 53 18.90 -3.28 -12.67
CA PRO A 53 19.27 -2.46 -11.51
C PRO A 53 19.19 -3.21 -10.17
N ILE A 54 18.23 -4.11 -10.01
CA ILE A 54 18.12 -4.95 -8.80
C ILE A 54 19.33 -5.88 -8.69
N LEU A 55 19.66 -6.60 -9.77
CA LEU A 55 20.81 -7.49 -9.80
C LEU A 55 22.13 -6.72 -9.59
N PHE A 56 22.24 -5.53 -10.18
CA PHE A 56 23.38 -4.65 -9.98
C PHE A 56 23.47 -4.17 -8.53
N GLY A 57 22.35 -3.82 -7.89
CA GLY A 57 22.30 -3.49 -6.46
C GLY A 57 22.77 -4.65 -5.57
N VAL A 58 22.35 -5.89 -5.87
CA VAL A 58 22.85 -7.10 -5.19
C VAL A 58 24.34 -7.31 -5.41
N TRP A 59 24.87 -6.91 -6.56
CA TRP A 59 26.30 -6.96 -6.81
C TRP A 59 27.05 -5.84 -6.07
N LEU A 60 26.49 -4.62 -5.99
CA LEU A 60 27.06 -3.50 -5.22
C LEU A 60 27.15 -3.83 -3.73
N SER A 61 26.15 -4.50 -3.18
CA SER A 61 26.08 -4.76 -1.74
C SER A 61 27.20 -5.65 -1.20
N VAL A 62 27.86 -6.41 -2.08
CA VAL A 62 29.02 -7.26 -1.73
C VAL A 62 30.37 -6.62 -2.08
N HIS A 63 30.36 -5.37 -2.53
CA HIS A 63 31.55 -4.56 -2.81
C HIS A 63 31.59 -3.33 -1.90
N GLN A 64 32.80 -2.90 -1.56
CA GLN A 64 32.98 -1.56 -0.99
C GLN A 64 32.97 -0.58 -2.16
N TRP A 65 31.80 0.00 -2.42
CA TRP A 65 31.57 0.88 -3.56
C TRP A 65 31.42 2.32 -3.11
N ASP A 66 32.56 2.91 -2.74
CA ASP A 66 32.67 4.34 -2.49
C ASP A 66 32.82 5.05 -3.84
N LEU A 67 31.92 6.00 -4.13
CA LEU A 67 31.91 6.74 -5.39
C LEU A 67 33.09 7.71 -5.52
N GLN A 68 33.76 8.05 -4.41
CA GLN A 68 34.92 8.94 -4.36
C GLN A 68 36.23 8.17 -4.59
N LEU A 69 36.26 6.87 -4.28
CA LEU A 69 37.45 6.05 -4.42
C LEU A 69 37.50 5.32 -5.77
N PRO A 70 38.68 5.25 -6.41
CA PRO A 70 38.83 4.54 -7.68
C PRO A 70 38.80 3.01 -7.49
N ASN A 71 39.22 2.52 -6.33
CA ASN A 71 39.24 1.09 -6.01
C ASN A 71 37.88 0.67 -5.44
N ARG A 72 37.35 -0.46 -5.94
CA ARG A 72 36.04 -0.99 -5.57
C ARG A 72 36.18 -2.48 -5.22
N PRO A 73 36.84 -2.79 -4.09
CA PRO A 73 37.16 -4.16 -3.75
C PRO A 73 35.90 -4.97 -3.42
N PHE A 74 35.94 -6.26 -3.74
CA PHE A 74 34.95 -7.22 -3.26
C PHE A 74 35.20 -7.47 -1.77
N VAL A 75 34.19 -7.19 -0.93
CA VAL A 75 34.26 -7.33 0.53
C VAL A 75 33.31 -8.40 1.08
N GLY A 76 32.66 -9.16 0.19
CA GLY A 76 31.78 -10.25 0.58
C GLY A 76 30.58 -9.75 1.39
N LEU A 77 30.50 -10.13 2.67
CA LEU A 77 29.37 -9.78 3.54
C LEU A 77 29.67 -8.67 4.54
N ASP A 78 30.82 -8.00 4.45
CA ASP A 78 31.24 -7.04 5.47
C ASP A 78 30.26 -5.85 5.60
N ASN A 79 29.76 -5.31 4.48
CA ASN A 79 28.70 -4.29 4.48
C ASN A 79 27.44 -4.73 5.25
N TYR A 80 27.14 -6.03 5.30
CA TYR A 80 26.01 -6.55 6.07
C TYR A 80 26.37 -6.70 7.54
N LYS A 81 27.58 -7.18 7.87
CA LYS A 81 28.04 -7.30 9.26
C LYS A 81 28.02 -5.95 9.97
N ASP A 82 28.45 -4.90 9.29
CA ASP A 82 28.48 -3.54 9.84
C ASP A 82 27.09 -3.03 10.28
N LEU A 83 25.99 -3.58 9.73
CA LEU A 83 24.61 -3.25 10.12
C LEU A 83 24.15 -3.95 11.40
N PHE A 84 24.79 -5.06 11.77
CA PHE A 84 24.41 -5.90 12.90
C PHE A 84 25.46 -5.95 14.01
N ASP A 85 26.67 -5.43 13.77
CA ASP A 85 27.73 -5.31 14.75
C ASP A 85 27.56 -4.06 15.61
N SER A 86 27.36 -4.21 16.93
CA SER A 86 27.17 -3.09 17.85
C SER A 86 28.38 -2.17 17.97
N GLU A 87 29.58 -2.64 17.61
CA GLU A 87 30.80 -1.83 17.61
C GLU A 87 30.96 -1.01 16.33
N SER A 88 30.15 -1.28 15.30
CA SER A 88 30.17 -0.56 14.03
C SER A 88 29.63 0.87 14.20
N ALA A 89 30.29 1.83 13.55
CA ALA A 89 29.89 3.23 13.58
C ALA A 89 28.48 3.48 13.00
N ILE A 90 28.01 2.63 12.09
CA ILE A 90 26.70 2.80 11.43
C ILE A 90 25.56 2.07 12.15
N TYR A 91 25.86 1.19 13.10
CA TYR A 91 24.86 0.35 13.77
C TYR A 91 23.79 1.19 14.48
N GLY A 92 24.21 2.22 15.20
CA GLY A 92 23.31 3.11 15.94
C GLY A 92 22.30 3.80 15.02
N ASP A 93 22.78 4.44 13.96
CA ASP A 93 21.93 5.17 13.01
C ASP A 93 21.02 4.23 12.22
N TRP A 94 21.55 3.07 11.80
CA TRP A 94 20.78 2.06 11.08
C TRP A 94 19.57 1.62 11.92
N TRP A 95 19.79 1.16 13.15
CA TRP A 95 18.70 0.69 14.00
C TRP A 95 17.79 1.81 14.51
N SER A 96 18.31 3.03 14.67
CA SER A 96 17.48 4.21 14.91
C SER A 96 16.50 4.43 13.74
N SER A 97 16.97 4.31 12.49
CA SER A 97 16.12 4.48 11.31
C SER A 97 15.08 3.36 11.13
N VAL A 98 15.45 2.12 11.49
CA VAL A 98 14.52 0.99 11.55
C VAL A 98 13.44 1.25 12.60
N LYS A 99 13.82 1.72 13.80
CA LYS A 99 12.89 2.09 14.86
C LYS A 99 11.95 3.21 14.42
N ALA A 100 12.46 4.26 13.80
CA ALA A 100 11.65 5.37 13.27
C ALA A 100 10.60 4.88 12.25
N THR A 101 11.03 4.04 11.32
CA THR A 101 10.15 3.43 10.31
C THR A 101 9.09 2.52 10.94
N ALA A 102 9.47 1.74 11.95
CA ALA A 102 8.56 0.88 12.68
C ALA A 102 7.53 1.69 13.49
N ILE A 103 7.95 2.72 14.22
CA ILE A 103 7.08 3.66 14.95
C ILE A 103 6.07 4.25 13.97
N PHE A 104 6.55 4.82 12.87
CA PHE A 104 5.68 5.41 11.86
C PHE A 104 4.67 4.40 11.31
N THR A 105 5.11 3.20 10.95
CA THR A 105 4.25 2.15 10.37
C THR A 105 3.19 1.68 11.36
N VAL A 106 3.59 1.39 12.61
CA VAL A 106 2.69 0.88 13.65
C VAL A 106 1.62 1.90 14.02
N PHE A 107 1.93 3.19 14.06
CA PHE A 107 0.95 4.23 14.38
C PHE A 107 0.12 4.68 13.16
N SER A 108 0.71 4.74 11.96
CA SER A 108 -0.01 5.19 10.77
C SER A 108 -0.95 4.13 10.20
N VAL A 109 -0.53 2.87 10.09
CA VAL A 109 -1.29 1.82 9.40
C VAL A 109 -2.69 1.61 10.00
N PRO A 110 -2.88 1.45 11.32
CA PRO A 110 -4.21 1.26 11.89
C PRO A 110 -5.14 2.43 11.58
N LEU A 111 -4.62 3.66 11.65
CA LEU A 111 -5.38 4.87 11.35
C LEU A 111 -5.74 4.94 9.85
N LEU A 112 -4.79 4.62 8.98
CA LEU A 112 -4.95 4.56 7.52
C LEU A 112 -5.86 3.42 7.03
N VAL A 113 -6.15 2.44 7.88
CA VAL A 113 -7.10 1.37 7.59
C VAL A 113 -8.49 1.72 8.15
N VAL A 114 -8.56 2.16 9.40
CA VAL A 114 -9.81 2.38 10.13
C VAL A 114 -10.52 3.66 9.70
N ILE A 115 -9.80 4.79 9.61
CA ILE A 115 -10.41 6.08 9.26
C ILE A 115 -11.02 6.03 7.84
N PRO A 116 -10.30 5.54 6.82
CA PRO A 116 -10.86 5.42 5.48
C PRO A 116 -12.04 4.46 5.37
N LEU A 117 -12.04 3.37 6.15
CA LEU A 117 -13.20 2.46 6.22
C LEU A 117 -14.42 3.20 6.80
N GLY A 118 -14.23 3.96 7.87
CA GLY A 118 -15.29 4.80 8.45
C GLY A 118 -15.83 5.82 7.44
N LEU A 119 -14.94 6.53 6.73
CA LEU A 119 -15.32 7.45 5.66
C LEU A 119 -16.08 6.74 4.54
N ALA A 120 -15.62 5.57 4.10
CA ALA A 120 -16.28 4.79 3.06
C ALA A 120 -17.69 4.36 3.47
N LEU A 121 -17.89 3.91 4.72
CA LEU A 121 -19.22 3.55 5.23
C LEU A 121 -20.18 4.74 5.27
N LEU A 122 -19.68 5.93 5.63
CA LEU A 122 -20.47 7.17 5.61
C LEU A 122 -20.83 7.57 4.17
N LEU A 123 -19.85 7.51 3.25
CA LEU A 123 -20.00 7.90 1.84
C LEU A 123 -20.71 6.85 0.97
N ASN A 124 -20.92 5.64 1.49
CA ASN A 124 -21.71 4.59 0.83
C ASN A 124 -23.22 4.83 0.97
N LYS A 125 -23.66 5.62 1.95
CA LYS A 125 -25.08 5.96 2.12
C LYS A 125 -25.56 6.86 0.98
N SER A 126 -26.87 6.81 0.68
CA SER A 126 -27.51 7.75 -0.23
C SER A 126 -27.82 9.06 0.50
N PHE A 127 -27.19 10.15 0.07
CA PHE A 127 -27.49 11.51 0.52
C PHE A 127 -27.11 12.55 -0.56
N PRO A 128 -27.77 13.72 -0.60
CA PRO A 128 -27.47 14.76 -1.57
C PRO A 128 -26.04 15.29 -1.37
N GLY A 129 -25.29 15.47 -2.45
CA GLY A 129 -23.91 15.98 -2.39
C GLY A 129 -22.81 14.94 -2.15
N ARG A 130 -23.12 13.64 -2.09
CA ARG A 130 -22.12 12.58 -1.86
C ARG A 130 -20.89 12.65 -2.79
N THR A 131 -21.07 13.02 -4.05
CA THR A 131 -19.99 13.13 -5.04
C THR A 131 -19.03 14.27 -4.70
N PHE A 132 -19.56 15.40 -4.20
CA PHE A 132 -18.75 16.52 -3.75
C PHE A 132 -17.88 16.12 -2.55
N PHE A 133 -18.46 15.46 -1.54
CA PHE A 133 -17.69 15.00 -0.38
C PHE A 133 -16.61 13.97 -0.77
N ARG A 134 -16.91 13.03 -1.67
CA ARG A 134 -15.90 12.11 -2.22
C ARG A 134 -14.74 12.86 -2.86
N ALA A 135 -15.02 13.91 -3.64
CA ALA A 135 -14.00 14.74 -4.25
C ALA A 135 -13.18 15.52 -3.20
N VAL A 136 -13.82 16.12 -2.19
CA VAL A 136 -13.13 16.88 -1.13
C VAL A 136 -12.18 15.99 -0.32
N TYR A 137 -12.60 14.79 0.08
CA TYR A 137 -11.73 13.88 0.85
C TYR A 137 -10.62 13.26 -0.02
N PHE A 138 -10.83 13.13 -1.32
CA PHE A 138 -9.82 12.61 -2.24
C PHE A 138 -8.83 13.69 -2.71
N ALA A 139 -9.25 14.96 -2.77
CA ALA A 139 -8.44 16.06 -3.30
C ALA A 139 -7.03 16.19 -2.69
N PRO A 140 -6.81 16.03 -1.37
CA PRO A 140 -5.47 16.09 -0.80
C PRO A 140 -4.48 15.08 -1.38
N TYR A 141 -4.96 13.89 -1.76
CA TYR A 141 -4.12 12.81 -2.30
C TYR A 141 -3.55 13.15 -3.68
N VAL A 142 -4.17 14.08 -4.41
CA VAL A 142 -3.72 14.52 -5.74
C VAL A 142 -2.47 15.40 -5.63
N LEU A 143 -2.25 16.03 -4.48
CA LEU A 143 -1.08 16.88 -4.25
C LEU A 143 0.17 16.03 -4.03
N GLY A 144 1.31 16.46 -4.57
CA GLY A 144 2.59 15.80 -4.32
C GLY A 144 3.06 15.95 -2.87
N VAL A 145 3.81 14.96 -2.38
CA VAL A 145 4.36 14.94 -1.01
C VAL A 145 5.15 16.21 -0.66
N ALA A 146 5.83 16.80 -1.65
CA ALA A 146 6.55 18.07 -1.53
C ALA A 146 5.65 19.23 -1.08
N VAL A 147 4.51 19.39 -1.74
CA VAL A 147 3.55 20.45 -1.46
C VAL A 147 2.95 20.27 -0.07
N ILE A 148 2.53 19.05 0.24
CA ILE A 148 1.93 18.71 1.53
C ILE A 148 2.92 18.90 2.68
N GLY A 149 4.14 18.39 2.51
CA GLY A 149 5.19 18.48 3.51
C GLY A 149 5.57 19.92 3.83
N LEU A 150 5.79 20.74 2.80
CA LEU A 150 6.15 22.15 2.98
C LEU A 150 5.01 22.97 3.59
N LEU A 151 3.77 22.76 3.12
CA LEU A 151 2.60 23.43 3.65
C LEU A 151 2.40 23.11 5.13
N TRP A 152 2.43 21.83 5.50
CA TRP A 152 2.22 21.44 6.89
C TRP A 152 3.39 21.83 7.79
N ARG A 153 4.64 21.79 7.30
CA ARG A 153 5.77 22.33 8.06
C ARG A 153 5.56 23.81 8.41
N PHE A 154 5.06 24.62 7.48
CA PHE A 154 4.76 26.03 7.74
C PHE A 154 3.61 26.20 8.74
N LEU A 155 2.52 25.44 8.59
CA LEU A 155 1.37 25.53 9.50
C LEU A 155 1.68 25.05 10.92
N LEU A 156 2.60 24.09 11.05
CA LEU A 156 3.03 23.46 12.30
C LEU A 156 4.28 24.12 12.90
N ASP A 157 4.77 25.22 12.33
CA ASP A 157 5.88 25.96 12.92
C ASP A 157 5.52 26.40 14.36
N ALA A 158 6.44 26.17 15.30
CA ALA A 158 6.15 26.37 16.72
C ALA A 158 5.88 27.84 17.07
N ASN A 159 6.53 28.78 16.35
CA ASN A 159 6.50 30.21 16.67
C ASN A 159 5.51 30.99 15.80
N LEU A 160 5.47 30.69 14.51
CA LEU A 160 4.70 31.44 13.51
C LEU A 160 3.53 30.64 12.92
N GLY A 161 3.43 29.35 13.24
CA GLY A 161 2.46 28.43 12.67
C GLY A 161 1.02 28.76 13.05
N LEU A 162 0.12 28.57 12.09
CA LEU A 162 -1.31 28.81 12.28
C LEU A 162 -1.91 27.86 13.33
N VAL A 163 -1.42 26.62 13.42
CA VAL A 163 -1.97 25.61 14.35
C VAL A 163 -1.81 26.08 15.79
N ASN A 164 -0.60 26.46 16.19
CA ASN A 164 -0.32 26.98 17.53
C ASN A 164 -1.08 28.28 17.82
N ARG A 165 -1.22 29.17 16.82
CA ARG A 165 -2.01 30.39 16.97
C ARG A 165 -3.49 30.11 17.25
N LEU A 166 -4.07 29.13 16.57
CA LEU A 166 -5.45 28.70 16.79
C LEU A 166 -5.63 28.01 18.15
N LEU A 167 -4.67 27.19 18.56
CA LEU A 167 -4.66 26.57 19.89
C LEU A 167 -4.63 27.61 21.01
N GLY A 168 -3.76 28.61 20.89
CA GLY A 168 -3.71 29.73 21.83
C GLY A 168 -5.02 30.52 21.89
N ALA A 169 -5.69 30.71 20.76
CA ALA A 169 -6.99 31.41 20.71
C ALA A 169 -8.11 30.67 21.47
N VAL A 170 -8.01 29.36 21.63
CA VAL A 170 -8.98 28.53 22.39
C VAL A 170 -8.46 28.18 23.80
N GLY A 171 -7.35 28.77 24.24
CA GLY A 171 -6.79 28.58 25.59
C GLY A 171 -5.93 27.33 25.76
N LEU A 172 -5.48 26.69 24.68
CA LEU A 172 -4.56 25.55 24.69
C LEU A 172 -3.09 26.01 24.52
N PRO A 173 -2.10 25.15 24.84
CA PRO A 173 -0.69 25.47 24.64
C PRO A 173 -0.38 25.91 23.20
N ALA A 174 0.20 27.10 23.06
CA ALA A 174 0.43 27.78 21.77
C ALA A 174 1.90 27.73 21.33
N ASP A 175 2.70 26.88 21.95
CA ASP A 175 4.14 26.69 21.74
C ASP A 175 4.49 25.22 21.51
N THR A 176 3.49 24.40 21.17
CA THR A 176 3.67 22.96 20.97
C THR A 176 4.70 22.71 19.85
N PRO A 177 5.77 21.94 20.10
CA PRO A 177 6.86 21.71 19.15
C PRO A 177 6.52 20.63 18.11
N TRP A 178 5.49 20.88 17.30
CA TRP A 178 4.87 19.92 16.37
C TRP A 178 5.83 19.19 15.44
N VAL A 179 6.94 19.81 15.04
CA VAL A 179 7.87 19.22 14.06
C VAL A 179 9.29 19.05 14.61
N THR A 180 9.57 19.56 15.81
CA THR A 180 10.93 19.65 16.34
C THR A 180 11.20 18.72 17.53
N ASP A 181 10.17 18.26 18.24
CA ASP A 181 10.34 17.44 19.44
C ASP A 181 9.33 16.29 19.55
N VAL A 182 9.70 15.23 20.26
CA VAL A 182 8.87 14.04 20.50
C VAL A 182 8.05 14.27 21.79
N PRO A 183 6.75 13.89 21.82
CA PRO A 183 6.04 13.04 20.87
C PRO A 183 5.39 13.76 19.68
N TRP A 184 5.42 15.10 19.66
CA TRP A 184 4.64 15.90 18.73
C TRP A 184 5.07 15.76 17.28
N ALA A 185 6.37 15.57 17.02
CA ALA A 185 6.91 15.23 15.71
C ALA A 185 6.22 13.99 15.11
N TRP A 186 6.02 12.94 15.90
CA TRP A 186 5.29 11.74 15.47
C TRP A 186 3.80 11.98 15.29
N VAL A 187 3.17 12.72 16.20
CA VAL A 187 1.75 13.10 16.07
C VAL A 187 1.50 13.85 14.77
N SER A 188 2.37 14.81 14.44
CA SER A 188 2.30 15.56 13.19
C SER A 188 2.53 14.69 11.97
N LEU A 189 3.62 13.89 11.96
CA LEU A 189 3.93 13.03 10.82
C LEU A 189 2.80 12.04 10.52
N VAL A 190 2.29 11.37 11.55
CA VAL A 190 1.20 10.39 11.42
C VAL A 190 -0.10 11.10 11.07
N GLY A 191 -0.47 12.16 11.79
CA GLY A 191 -1.72 12.89 11.61
C GLY A 191 -1.83 13.51 10.22
N VAL A 192 -0.78 14.22 9.77
CA VAL A 192 -0.72 14.77 8.41
C VAL A 192 -0.79 13.66 7.39
N THR A 193 -0.08 12.54 7.59
CA THR A 193 -0.09 11.40 6.68
C THR A 193 -1.48 10.79 6.52
N VAL A 194 -2.15 10.55 7.65
CA VAL A 194 -3.52 10.06 7.68
C VAL A 194 -4.43 11.00 6.92
N TRP A 195 -4.35 12.30 7.17
CA TRP A 195 -5.20 13.29 6.53
C TRP A 195 -5.10 13.27 5.00
N TRP A 196 -3.89 13.37 4.42
CA TRP A 196 -3.78 13.51 2.96
C TRP A 196 -3.93 12.19 2.19
N THR A 197 -3.72 11.03 2.82
CA THR A 197 -3.79 9.72 2.13
C THR A 197 -5.06 8.94 2.39
N SER A 198 -5.84 9.28 3.42
CA SER A 198 -7.07 8.56 3.78
C SER A 198 -8.09 8.51 2.64
N GLY A 199 -8.15 9.55 1.80
CA GLY A 199 -9.09 9.62 0.68
C GLY A 199 -8.93 8.47 -0.32
N PHE A 200 -7.69 8.08 -0.62
CA PHE A 200 -7.40 6.99 -1.57
C PHE A 200 -7.91 5.63 -1.05
N ASN A 201 -7.56 5.29 0.20
CA ASN A 201 -8.04 4.06 0.83
C ASN A 201 -9.57 4.04 0.95
N ALA A 202 -10.20 5.20 1.18
CA ALA A 202 -11.67 5.29 1.31
C ALA A 202 -12.36 5.00 -0.02
N VAL A 203 -11.79 5.44 -1.14
CA VAL A 203 -12.31 5.15 -2.49
C VAL A 203 -12.22 3.65 -2.79
N ILE A 204 -11.12 3.00 -2.42
CA ILE A 204 -10.96 1.54 -2.59
C ILE A 204 -12.00 0.78 -1.75
N TYR A 205 -12.17 1.13 -0.47
CA TYR A 205 -13.20 0.52 0.37
C TYR A 205 -14.60 0.75 -0.15
N LEU A 206 -14.87 1.94 -0.67
CA LEU A 206 -16.17 2.27 -1.24
C LEU A 206 -16.49 1.42 -2.46
N ALA A 207 -15.53 1.17 -3.36
CA ALA A 207 -15.71 0.25 -4.47
C ALA A 207 -16.02 -1.18 -3.95
N GLY A 208 -15.25 -1.65 -2.97
CA GLY A 208 -15.50 -2.94 -2.34
C GLY A 208 -16.87 -3.06 -1.67
N LEU A 209 -17.34 -1.99 -1.02
CA LEU A 209 -18.67 -1.95 -0.38
C LEU A 209 -19.80 -2.04 -1.40
N GLN A 210 -19.57 -1.53 -2.61
CA GLN A 210 -20.55 -1.53 -3.70
C GLN A 210 -20.64 -2.89 -4.40
N ASP A 211 -19.59 -3.72 -4.31
CA ASP A 211 -19.57 -5.08 -4.86
C ASP A 211 -20.31 -6.10 -3.96
N ILE A 212 -20.60 -5.76 -2.70
CA ILE A 212 -21.35 -6.66 -1.80
C ILE A 212 -22.82 -6.69 -2.21
N SER A 213 -23.35 -7.89 -2.47
CA SER A 213 -24.75 -8.09 -2.87
C SER A 213 -25.72 -7.45 -1.86
N PRO A 214 -26.66 -6.59 -2.32
CA PRO A 214 -27.71 -6.01 -1.48
C PRO A 214 -28.57 -7.07 -0.78
N GLU A 215 -28.75 -8.25 -1.40
CA GLU A 215 -29.57 -9.34 -0.87
C GLU A 215 -29.06 -9.86 0.48
N LEU A 216 -27.74 -9.86 0.72
CA LEU A 216 -27.16 -10.25 2.00
C LEU A 216 -27.55 -9.27 3.13
N TYR A 217 -27.66 -7.98 2.80
CA TYR A 217 -28.11 -6.96 3.74
C TYR A 217 -29.61 -7.05 4.00
N GLU A 218 -30.41 -7.42 3.00
CA GLU A 218 -31.86 -7.61 3.14
C GLU A 218 -32.18 -8.86 3.95
N ALA A 219 -31.57 -10.01 3.62
CA ALA A 219 -31.72 -11.26 4.36
C ALA A 219 -31.39 -11.08 5.84
N SER A 220 -30.22 -10.49 6.15
CA SER A 220 -29.84 -10.23 7.55
C SER A 220 -30.78 -9.26 8.28
N ARG A 221 -31.44 -8.33 7.57
CA ARG A 221 -32.48 -7.48 8.17
C ARG A 221 -33.76 -8.26 8.48
N MET A 222 -34.14 -9.20 7.62
CA MET A 222 -35.28 -10.09 7.87
C MET A 222 -35.04 -11.01 9.07
N ASP A 223 -33.78 -11.43 9.29
CA ASP A 223 -33.36 -12.21 10.46
C ASP A 223 -33.23 -11.36 11.75
N GLY A 224 -33.60 -10.08 11.71
CA GLY A 224 -33.56 -9.18 12.87
C GLY A 224 -32.16 -8.70 13.26
N ALA A 225 -31.14 -8.87 12.40
CA ALA A 225 -29.80 -8.42 12.71
C ALA A 225 -29.73 -6.88 12.80
N ASN A 226 -29.15 -6.35 13.88
CA ASN A 226 -28.91 -4.93 14.06
C ASN A 226 -27.71 -4.42 13.22
N ALA A 227 -27.46 -3.11 13.21
CA ALA A 227 -26.43 -2.50 12.37
C ALA A 227 -25.01 -3.04 12.65
N TRP A 228 -24.68 -3.29 13.92
CA TRP A 228 -23.38 -3.83 14.32
C TRP A 228 -23.22 -5.29 13.89
N GLN A 229 -24.27 -6.10 14.04
CA GLN A 229 -24.29 -7.49 13.58
C GLN A 229 -24.13 -7.56 12.06
N ARG A 230 -24.83 -6.72 11.29
CA ARG A 230 -24.64 -6.65 9.83
C ARG A 230 -23.24 -6.18 9.44
N PHE A 231 -22.68 -5.21 10.14
CA PHE A 231 -21.30 -4.78 9.90
C PHE A 231 -20.31 -5.93 10.11
N ARG A 232 -20.38 -6.62 11.25
CA ARG A 232 -19.45 -7.70 11.60
C ARG A 232 -19.63 -8.96 10.76
N ASN A 233 -20.87 -9.33 10.40
CA ASN A 233 -21.17 -10.62 9.79
C ASN A 233 -21.41 -10.55 8.27
N VAL A 234 -21.70 -9.37 7.71
CA VAL A 234 -21.90 -9.18 6.26
C VAL A 234 -20.82 -8.27 5.69
N THR A 235 -20.69 -7.05 6.22
CA THR A 235 -19.77 -6.05 5.65
C THR A 235 -18.30 -6.44 5.78
N VAL A 236 -17.82 -6.77 6.98
CA VAL A 236 -16.40 -7.11 7.20
C VAL A 236 -15.98 -8.37 6.43
N PRO A 237 -16.76 -9.47 6.42
CA PRO A 237 -16.45 -10.65 5.61
C PRO A 237 -16.52 -10.36 4.11
N GLY A 238 -17.54 -9.62 3.64
CA GLY A 238 -17.67 -9.23 2.23
C GLY A 238 -16.55 -8.31 1.76
N LEU A 239 -16.05 -7.43 2.64
CA LEU A 239 -14.91 -6.56 2.35
C LEU A 239 -13.55 -7.24 2.51
N ARG A 240 -13.49 -8.49 2.99
CA ARG A 240 -12.21 -9.13 3.35
C ARG A 240 -11.16 -9.00 2.24
N PRO A 241 -11.40 -9.35 0.96
CA PRO A 241 -10.38 -9.22 -0.09
C PRO A 241 -9.83 -7.79 -0.23
N VAL A 242 -10.72 -6.80 -0.11
CA VAL A 242 -10.37 -5.38 -0.20
C VAL A 242 -9.62 -4.89 1.04
N LEU A 243 -10.01 -5.33 2.23
CA LEU A 243 -9.29 -5.09 3.49
C LEU A 243 -7.86 -5.64 3.41
N LEU A 244 -7.65 -6.82 2.82
CA LEU A 244 -6.30 -7.40 2.68
C LEU A 244 -5.43 -6.58 1.75
N PHE A 245 -6.01 -6.20 0.61
CA PHE A 245 -5.33 -5.35 -0.35
C PHE A 245 -4.92 -4.03 0.31
N VAL A 246 -5.87 -3.29 0.90
CA VAL A 246 -5.60 -2.01 1.55
C VAL A 246 -4.60 -2.15 2.70
N LEU A 247 -4.74 -3.16 3.56
CA LEU A 247 -3.81 -3.37 4.67
C LEU A 247 -2.39 -3.65 4.16
N THR A 248 -2.23 -4.53 3.18
CA THR A 248 -0.92 -4.90 2.63
C THR A 248 -0.25 -3.71 1.94
N THR A 249 -0.98 -3.02 1.07
CA THR A 249 -0.43 -1.86 0.35
C THR A 249 -0.12 -0.71 1.31
N THR A 250 -0.95 -0.51 2.33
CA THR A 250 -0.72 0.54 3.35
C THR A 250 0.50 0.22 4.20
N ILE A 251 0.71 -1.04 4.62
CA ILE A 251 1.93 -1.44 5.35
C ILE A 251 3.17 -1.20 4.49
N LEU A 252 3.17 -1.64 3.23
CA LEU A 252 4.30 -1.46 2.33
C LEU A 252 4.58 0.03 2.06
N ALA A 253 3.54 0.84 1.86
CA ALA A 253 3.66 2.28 1.63
C ALA A 253 4.15 3.01 2.89
N SER A 254 3.59 2.71 4.07
CA SER A 254 4.02 3.30 5.33
C SER A 254 5.45 2.91 5.69
N ALA A 255 5.89 1.69 5.41
CA ALA A 255 7.27 1.29 5.64
C ALA A 255 8.25 2.01 4.70
N ASN A 256 7.84 2.34 3.48
CA ASN A 256 8.61 3.14 2.52
C ASN A 256 8.49 4.66 2.75
N VAL A 257 8.15 5.10 3.96
CA VAL A 257 8.05 6.53 4.26
C VAL A 257 9.40 7.22 4.05
N PHE A 258 9.41 8.28 3.25
CA PHE A 258 10.60 9.10 3.00
C PHE A 258 10.24 10.59 2.99
N GLY A 259 9.49 11.02 1.97
CA GLY A 259 9.24 12.45 1.74
C GLY A 259 8.55 13.17 2.92
N GLN A 260 7.65 12.50 3.62
CA GLN A 260 6.94 13.08 4.77
C GLN A 260 7.90 13.43 5.91
N SER A 261 8.74 12.48 6.32
CA SER A 261 9.77 12.68 7.35
C SER A 261 10.80 13.72 6.89
N PHE A 262 11.30 13.57 5.66
CA PHE A 262 12.30 14.48 5.11
C PHE A 262 11.83 15.94 5.05
N LEU A 263 10.57 16.17 4.68
CA LEU A 263 10.06 17.53 4.44
C LEU A 263 9.43 18.18 5.67
N ILE A 264 8.75 17.41 6.52
CA ILE A 264 8.01 17.97 7.66
C ILE A 264 8.94 18.18 8.85
N THR A 265 9.51 17.09 9.37
CA THR A 265 10.34 17.11 10.59
C THR A 265 11.82 17.29 10.30
N GLN A 266 12.28 16.96 9.09
CA GLN A 266 13.70 16.95 8.75
C GLN A 266 14.52 16.12 9.75
N GLY A 267 13.98 15.01 10.22
CA GLY A 267 14.68 14.07 11.10
C GLY A 267 14.62 14.45 12.58
N ALA A 268 14.13 15.64 12.92
CA ALA A 268 14.06 16.13 14.29
C ALA A 268 13.17 15.27 15.21
N PRO A 269 13.44 15.27 16.53
CA PRO A 269 14.65 15.81 17.19
C PRO A 269 15.88 14.95 16.90
N GLY A 270 17.04 15.59 16.70
CA GLY A 270 18.29 14.91 16.30
C GLY A 270 18.11 14.20 14.96
N GLU A 271 17.90 12.88 15.01
CA GLU A 271 17.59 12.04 13.85
C GLU A 271 16.46 11.03 14.14
N GLU A 272 15.67 11.25 15.20
CA GLU A 272 14.66 10.28 15.65
C GLU A 272 13.56 9.99 14.63
N THR A 273 13.27 10.93 13.73
CA THR A 273 12.27 10.71 12.67
C THR A 273 12.89 10.28 11.34
N ARG A 274 14.22 10.09 11.26
CA ARG A 274 14.91 9.68 10.03
C ARG A 274 14.59 8.22 9.69
N THR A 275 13.99 7.96 8.55
CA THR A 275 13.47 6.63 8.18
C THR A 275 14.52 5.79 7.45
N VAL A 276 14.30 4.48 7.31
CA VAL A 276 15.24 3.56 6.62
C VAL A 276 15.51 4.01 5.19
N VAL A 277 14.45 4.37 4.45
CA VAL A 277 14.60 4.86 3.07
C VAL A 277 15.43 6.14 3.03
N TRP A 278 15.26 7.03 4.01
CA TRP A 278 16.10 8.22 4.10
C TRP A 278 17.55 7.85 4.41
N ARG A 279 17.81 6.96 5.39
CA ARG A 279 19.19 6.53 5.70
C ARG A 279 19.91 5.91 4.50
N ILE A 280 19.20 5.10 3.71
CA ILE A 280 19.72 4.52 2.45
C ILE A 280 20.11 5.63 1.45
N VAL A 281 19.25 6.63 1.27
CA VAL A 281 19.50 7.76 0.37
C VAL A 281 20.71 8.56 0.81
N ASP A 282 20.82 8.83 2.12
CA ASP A 282 21.94 9.59 2.65
C ASP A 282 23.26 8.80 2.55
N GLU A 283 23.27 7.52 2.89
CA GLU A 283 24.47 6.67 2.75
C GLU A 283 24.94 6.62 1.29
N GLY A 284 24.01 6.41 0.35
CA GLY A 284 24.37 6.22 -1.06
C GLY A 284 24.69 7.51 -1.82
N LEU A 285 24.02 8.62 -1.49
CA LEU A 285 24.12 9.87 -2.25
C LEU A 285 24.84 11.00 -1.51
N ARG A 286 24.77 11.07 -0.18
CA ARG A 286 25.50 12.08 0.61
C ARG A 286 26.85 11.56 1.05
N ASP A 287 26.88 10.36 1.62
CA ASP A 287 28.11 9.74 2.11
C ASP A 287 28.88 9.02 0.99
N ASN A 288 28.29 8.92 -0.21
CA ASN A 288 28.87 8.34 -1.41
C ASN A 288 29.20 6.84 -1.31
N ASP A 289 28.67 6.12 -0.31
CA ASP A 289 28.86 4.67 -0.17
C ASP A 289 27.67 3.91 -0.75
N ALA A 290 27.73 3.69 -2.06
CA ALA A 290 26.70 2.96 -2.79
C ALA A 290 26.67 1.46 -2.42
N GLY A 291 27.79 0.91 -1.95
CA GLY A 291 27.90 -0.49 -1.53
C GLY A 291 27.12 -0.74 -0.24
N ARG A 292 27.36 0.09 0.79
CA ARG A 292 26.61 0.05 2.04
C ARG A 292 25.13 0.39 1.85
N ALA A 293 24.82 1.41 1.07
CA ALA A 293 23.42 1.75 0.77
C ALA A 293 22.68 0.59 0.06
N ALA A 294 23.35 -0.13 -0.84
CA ALA A 294 22.79 -1.31 -1.49
C ALA A 294 22.57 -2.48 -0.50
N ALA A 295 23.52 -2.71 0.43
CA ALA A 295 23.34 -3.69 1.49
C ALA A 295 22.14 -3.36 2.40
N MET A 296 22.03 -2.11 2.86
CA MET A 296 20.88 -1.60 3.61
C MET A 296 19.56 -1.81 2.85
N SER A 297 19.55 -1.49 1.54
CA SER A 297 18.38 -1.68 0.68
C SER A 297 17.93 -3.13 0.58
N ILE A 298 18.88 -4.07 0.49
CA ILE A 298 18.58 -5.51 0.42
C ILE A 298 18.03 -6.01 1.75
N VAL A 299 18.65 -5.64 2.88
CA VAL A 299 18.14 -6.00 4.21
C VAL A 299 16.71 -5.47 4.39
N PHE A 300 16.47 -4.22 3.98
CA PHE A 300 15.14 -3.62 4.05
C PHE A 300 14.13 -4.33 3.14
N ALA A 301 14.51 -4.63 1.89
CA ALA A 301 13.65 -5.37 0.96
C ALA A 301 13.31 -6.78 1.46
N LEU A 302 14.27 -7.47 2.08
CA LEU A 302 14.03 -8.77 2.73
C LEU A 302 13.06 -8.64 3.90
N ALA A 303 13.22 -7.61 4.74
CA ALA A 303 12.29 -7.35 5.84
C ALA A 303 10.86 -7.07 5.33
N LEU A 304 10.71 -6.24 4.30
CA LEU A 304 9.41 -5.99 3.66
C LEU A 304 8.81 -7.24 3.03
N THR A 305 9.65 -8.10 2.43
CA THR A 305 9.21 -9.38 1.87
C THR A 305 8.67 -10.29 2.96
N VAL A 306 9.37 -10.40 4.10
CA VAL A 306 8.91 -11.18 5.27
C VAL A 306 7.59 -10.63 5.78
N ILE A 307 7.46 -9.31 5.96
CA ILE A 307 6.20 -8.68 6.40
C ILE A 307 5.06 -8.96 5.40
N SER A 308 5.33 -8.84 4.10
CA SER A 308 4.34 -9.11 3.05
C SER A 308 3.91 -10.59 3.03
N LEU A 309 4.85 -11.53 3.20
CA LEU A 309 4.55 -12.95 3.27
C LEU A 309 3.74 -13.30 4.52
N ILE A 310 4.07 -12.69 5.66
CA ILE A 310 3.31 -12.83 6.91
C ILE A 310 1.88 -12.33 6.71
N ASN A 311 1.71 -11.13 6.16
CA ASN A 311 0.39 -10.57 5.87
C ASN A 311 -0.41 -11.50 4.95
N PHE A 312 0.17 -11.90 3.82
CA PHE A 312 -0.47 -12.82 2.90
C PHE A 312 -0.85 -14.15 3.57
N ARG A 313 0.02 -14.71 4.43
CA ARG A 313 -0.21 -16.00 5.10
C ARG A 313 -1.28 -15.96 6.18
N PHE A 314 -1.36 -14.87 6.96
CA PHE A 314 -2.40 -14.69 7.98
C PHE A 314 -3.78 -14.56 7.34
N PHE A 315 -3.83 -13.96 6.16
CA PHE A 315 -5.09 -13.57 5.57
C PHE A 315 -5.52 -14.41 4.36
N ARG A 316 -4.66 -15.33 3.87
CA ARG A 316 -4.96 -16.31 2.83
C ARG A 316 -6.31 -16.99 3.08
N TYR A 317 -7.12 -16.98 2.04
CA TYR A 317 -8.41 -17.62 1.89
C TYR A 317 -8.34 -19.08 2.37
N ARG A 318 -9.20 -19.47 3.33
CA ARG A 318 -9.69 -20.85 3.45
C ARG A 318 -10.95 -20.86 2.61
N GLU A 319 -10.86 -21.48 1.43
CA GLU A 319 -12.06 -21.85 0.65
C GLU A 319 -12.63 -23.04 1.40
N ASP A 320 -13.34 -22.77 2.50
CA ASP A 320 -14.14 -23.77 3.21
C ASP A 320 -15.62 -23.38 3.04
#